data_AF-A0A2I9DQ85-F1
#
_entry.id   AF-A0A2I9DQ85-F1
#
_cell.length_a   1.000
_cell.length_b   1.000
_cell.length_c   1.000
_cell.angle_alpha   90.00
_cell.angle_beta   90.00
_cell.angle_gamma   90.00
#
_symmetry.space_group_name_H-M   'P 1'
#
loop_
_entity.id
_entity.type
_entity.pdbx_description
1 polymer ?
#
loop_
_entity_poly.entity_id
_entity_poly.type
_entity_poly.pdbx_seq_one_letter_code
_entity_poly.pdbx_strand_id
1 'polypeptide(L)'
;MNSIIDKPHLIFLPAIPIILLIGFLSGDSILDFNIADTYYVIASNDISIFLAMLFTIMGLGYWIIKRVNGTLSVRLNWFHIGLTFGGTIIALILSQFYRENIMEFEFNNGLSLIISLVILITILGQIIFPINIIYGILNKKKPLNSIDNN
;
A
#
# COMPACT_ATOMS: atom_id res chain seq x y z
N MET A 1 14.42 -6.44 19.01
CA MET A 1 12.97 -6.13 18.98
C MET A 1 12.39 -6.83 17.77
N ASN A 2 11.34 -7.65 17.93
CA ASN A 2 10.59 -8.25 16.83
C ASN A 2 9.42 -7.32 16.51
N SER A 3 9.67 -6.23 15.78
CA SER A 3 8.58 -5.34 15.35
C SER A 3 8.05 -5.79 14.00
N ILE A 4 6.76 -5.58 13.76
CA ILE A 4 6.12 -5.80 12.46
C ILE A 4 6.83 -4.98 11.35
N ILE A 5 7.44 -3.85 11.73
CA ILE A 5 8.25 -2.99 10.85
C ILE A 5 9.53 -3.71 10.36
N ASP A 6 10.07 -4.65 11.12
CA ASP A 6 11.26 -5.43 10.71
C ASP A 6 10.93 -6.53 9.70
N LYS A 7 9.65 -6.90 9.62
CA LYS A 7 9.11 -7.98 8.80
C LYS A 7 7.82 -7.50 8.10
N PRO A 8 7.92 -6.51 7.19
CA PRO A 8 6.76 -5.89 6.53
C PRO A 8 5.83 -6.91 5.83
N HIS A 9 6.36 -8.03 5.35
CA HIS A 9 5.55 -9.12 4.76
C HIS A 9 4.45 -9.65 5.70
N LEU A 10 4.61 -9.52 7.03
CA LEU A 10 3.61 -9.92 8.02
C LEU A 10 2.36 -9.02 8.03
N ILE A 11 2.40 -7.84 7.42
CA ILE A 11 1.20 -7.00 7.23
C ILE A 11 0.65 -7.19 5.81
N PHE A 12 1.53 -7.14 4.81
CA PHE A 12 1.09 -7.18 3.41
C PHE A 12 0.42 -8.51 3.04
N LEU A 13 0.95 -9.65 3.48
CA LEU A 13 0.38 -10.96 3.12
C LEU A 13 -1.01 -11.20 3.75
N PRO A 14 -1.24 -10.95 5.05
CA PRO A 14 -2.57 -11.11 5.63
C PRO A 14 -3.61 -10.09 5.12
N ALA A 15 -3.18 -8.94 4.60
CA ALA A 15 -4.10 -7.97 4.00
C ALA A 15 -4.71 -8.48 2.68
N ILE A 16 -4.07 -9.42 1.97
CA ILE A 16 -4.57 -9.99 0.70
C ILE A 16 -5.96 -10.63 0.86
N PRO A 17 -6.17 -11.63 1.75
CA PRO A 17 -7.49 -12.23 1.91
C PRO A 17 -8.55 -11.23 2.39
N ILE A 18 -8.16 -10.20 3.16
CA ILE A 18 -9.09 -9.15 3.61
C ILE A 18 -9.55 -8.29 2.43
N ILE A 19 -8.61 -7.85 1.58
CA ILE A 19 -8.92 -7.06 0.38
C ILE A 19 -9.82 -7.85 -0.57
N LEU A 20 -9.49 -9.13 -0.81
CA LEU A 20 -10.30 -10.00 -1.66
C LEU A 20 -11.70 -10.24 -1.09
N LEU A 21 -11.82 -10.42 0.24
CA LEU A 21 -13.11 -10.57 0.89
C LEU A 21 -13.96 -9.30 0.74
N ILE A 22 -13.37 -8.12 0.93
CA ILE A 22 -14.06 -6.84 0.72
C ILE A 22 -14.55 -6.75 -0.73
N GLY A 23 -13.69 -7.01 -1.71
CA GLY A 23 -14.06 -6.98 -3.13
C GLY A 23 -15.19 -7.94 -3.49
N PHE A 24 -15.16 -9.16 -2.93
CA PHE A 24 -16.21 -10.15 -3.14
C PHE A 24 -17.54 -9.72 -2.49
N LEU A 25 -17.51 -9.19 -1.27
CA LEU A 25 -18.70 -8.71 -0.56
C LEU A 25 -19.29 -7.44 -1.18
N SER A 26 -18.48 -6.65 -1.87
CA SER A 26 -18.89 -5.49 -2.66
C SER A 26 -19.73 -5.85 -3.90
N GLY A 27 -19.69 -7.10 -4.36
CA GLY A 27 -20.51 -7.58 -5.48
C GLY A 27 -20.32 -6.76 -6.76
N ASP A 28 -21.44 -6.36 -7.39
CA ASP A 28 -21.47 -5.56 -8.61
C ASP A 28 -21.33 -4.04 -8.34
N SER A 29 -20.82 -3.63 -7.16
CA SER A 29 -20.62 -2.21 -6.90
C SER A 29 -19.60 -1.63 -7.88
N ILE A 30 -20.01 -0.55 -8.53
CA ILE A 30 -19.20 0.15 -9.53
C ILE A 30 -18.64 1.40 -8.87
N LEU A 31 -17.35 1.64 -9.10
CA LEU A 31 -16.74 2.93 -8.85
C LEU A 31 -16.75 3.73 -10.15
N ASP A 32 -17.44 4.85 -10.11
CA ASP A 32 -17.52 5.84 -11.16
C ASP A 32 -16.60 7.03 -10.84
N PHE A 33 -15.76 7.41 -11.80
CA PHE A 33 -15.02 8.65 -11.69
C PHE A 33 -14.91 9.33 -13.05
N ASN A 34 -15.11 10.65 -13.04
CA ASN A 34 -15.04 11.49 -14.23
C ASN A 34 -13.65 12.14 -14.30
N ILE A 35 -12.94 11.94 -15.42
CA ILE A 35 -11.66 12.60 -15.70
C ILE A 35 -11.79 13.30 -17.05
N ALA A 36 -11.74 14.63 -17.02
CA ALA A 36 -11.75 15.48 -18.23
C ALA A 36 -12.85 15.05 -19.23
N ASP A 37 -14.11 15.05 -18.78
CA ASP A 37 -15.30 14.67 -19.55
C ASP A 37 -15.39 13.20 -20.00
N THR A 38 -14.47 12.35 -19.55
CA THR A 38 -14.52 10.90 -19.77
C THR A 38 -14.98 10.18 -18.52
N TYR A 39 -16.02 9.35 -18.66
CA TYR A 39 -16.57 8.53 -17.57
C TYR A 39 -15.84 7.18 -17.53
N TYR A 40 -15.15 6.91 -16.42
CA TYR A 40 -14.56 5.60 -16.16
C TYR A 40 -15.45 4.83 -15.19
N VAL A 41 -15.70 3.57 -15.53
CA VAL A 41 -16.54 2.63 -14.79
C VAL A 41 -15.66 1.44 -14.46
N ILE A 42 -15.32 1.25 -13.19
CA ILE A 42 -14.49 0.13 -12.74
C ILE A 42 -15.26 -0.66 -11.70
N ALA A 43 -15.36 -1.98 -11.87
CA ALA A 43 -15.97 -2.84 -10.87
C ALA A 43 -15.10 -2.87 -9.60
N SER A 44 -15.74 -2.80 -8.43
CA SER A 44 -15.03 -2.82 -7.14
C SER A 44 -14.23 -4.10 -6.93
N ASN A 45 -14.68 -5.21 -7.53
CA ASN A 45 -13.97 -6.47 -7.55
C ASN A 45 -12.64 -6.37 -8.34
N ASP A 46 -12.62 -5.69 -9.49
CA ASP A 46 -11.39 -5.51 -10.29
C ASP A 46 -10.34 -4.71 -9.52
N ILE A 47 -10.77 -3.67 -8.79
CA ILE A 47 -9.89 -2.88 -7.93
C ILE A 47 -9.33 -3.73 -6.79
N SER A 48 -10.18 -4.53 -6.15
CA SER A 48 -9.76 -5.44 -5.08
C SER A 48 -8.75 -6.48 -5.57
N ILE A 49 -8.98 -7.05 -6.76
CA ILE A 49 -8.05 -7.98 -7.40
C ILE A 49 -6.72 -7.29 -7.73
N PHE A 50 -6.75 -6.06 -8.28
CA PHE A 50 -5.55 -5.27 -8.55
C PHE A 50 -4.74 -4.97 -7.28
N LEU A 51 -5.41 -4.53 -6.21
CA LEU A 51 -4.77 -4.26 -4.92
C LEU A 51 -4.19 -5.55 -4.30
N ALA A 52 -4.90 -6.67 -4.39
CA ALA A 52 -4.41 -7.96 -3.93
C ALA A 52 -3.13 -8.40 -4.68
N MET A 53 -3.05 -8.16 -5.99
CA MET A 53 -1.83 -8.39 -6.77
C MET A 53 -0.67 -7.51 -6.30
N LEU A 54 -0.89 -6.21 -6.10
CA LEU A 54 0.13 -5.29 -5.58
C LEU A 54 0.64 -5.74 -4.20
N PHE A 55 -0.25 -6.10 -3.29
CA PHE A 55 0.10 -6.56 -1.95
C PHE A 55 0.81 -7.91 -1.97
N THR A 56 0.48 -8.79 -2.93
CA THR A 56 1.21 -10.02 -3.18
C THR A 56 2.66 -9.73 -3.59
N ILE A 57 2.86 -8.82 -4.55
CA ILE A 57 4.20 -8.41 -4.99
C ILE A 57 5.01 -7.84 -3.82
N MET A 58 4.41 -6.96 -3.02
CA MET A 58 5.06 -6.35 -1.87
C MET A 58 5.39 -7.36 -0.77
N GLY A 59 4.42 -8.18 -0.39
CA GLY A 59 4.54 -9.20 0.64
C GLY A 59 5.60 -10.23 0.28
N LEU A 60 5.55 -10.77 -0.94
CA LEU A 60 6.54 -11.72 -1.43
C LEU A 60 7.92 -11.08 -1.58
N GLY A 61 8.02 -9.87 -2.15
CA GLY A 61 9.30 -9.18 -2.30
C GLY A 61 10.02 -9.00 -0.97
N TYR A 62 9.33 -8.52 0.06
CA TYR A 62 9.91 -8.39 1.39
C TYR A 62 10.25 -9.73 2.05
N TRP A 63 9.44 -10.76 1.84
CA TRP A 63 9.71 -12.09 2.36
C TRP A 63 10.95 -12.72 1.71
N ILE A 64 11.09 -12.60 0.38
CA ILE A 64 12.24 -13.11 -0.38
C ILE A 64 13.54 -12.48 0.13
N ILE A 65 13.58 -11.15 0.34
CA ILE A 65 14.79 -10.49 0.83
C ILE A 65 15.24 -11.05 2.19
N LYS A 66 14.30 -11.35 3.08
CA LYS A 66 14.62 -12.00 4.36
C LYS A 66 15.12 -13.44 4.18
N ARG A 67 14.56 -14.19 3.22
CA ARG A 67 15.02 -15.57 2.91
C ARG A 67 16.45 -15.61 2.37
N VAL A 68 16.87 -14.60 1.62
CA VAL A 68 18.24 -14.51 1.07
C VAL A 68 19.24 -13.79 1.99
N ASN A 69 18.94 -13.69 3.29
CA ASN A 69 19.75 -13.00 4.30
C ASN A 69 20.06 -11.52 3.97
N GLY A 70 19.20 -10.87 3.18
CA GLY A 70 19.27 -9.44 2.90
C GLY A 70 18.81 -8.60 4.08
N THR A 71 19.35 -7.39 4.20
CA THR A 71 19.02 -6.46 5.30
C THR A 71 18.17 -5.29 4.79
N LEU A 72 16.88 -5.30 5.12
CA LEU A 72 15.96 -4.20 4.79
C LEU A 72 16.18 -3.02 5.75
N SER A 73 16.06 -1.80 5.23
CA SER A 73 16.04 -0.60 6.06
C SER A 73 14.72 -0.51 6.83
N VAL A 74 14.81 -0.48 8.16
CA VAL A 74 13.66 -0.34 9.07
C VAL A 74 12.96 1.00 8.87
N ARG A 75 13.71 2.07 8.60
CA ARG A 75 13.14 3.40 8.34
C ARG A 75 12.31 3.44 7.07
N LEU A 76 12.84 2.85 5.98
CA LEU A 76 12.11 2.78 4.72
C LEU A 76 10.87 1.87 4.84
N ASN A 77 10.96 0.78 5.59
CA ASN A 77 9.78 -0.04 5.91
C ASN A 77 8.71 0.77 6.66
N TRP A 78 9.12 1.55 7.66
CA TRP A 78 8.19 2.35 8.46
C TRP A 78 7.46 3.39 7.59
N PHE A 79 8.19 4.14 6.77
CA PHE A 79 7.57 5.09 5.84
C PHE A 79 6.68 4.38 4.82
N HIS A 80 7.11 3.27 4.23
CA HIS A 80 6.32 2.56 3.23
C HIS A 80 5.01 2.00 3.81
N ILE A 81 5.08 1.32 4.97
CA ILE A 81 3.89 0.82 5.68
C ILE A 81 2.99 1.99 6.08
N GLY A 82 3.57 3.03 6.70
CA GLY A 82 2.83 4.19 7.19
C GLY A 82 2.10 4.94 6.07
N LEU A 83 2.74 5.15 4.93
CA LEU A 83 2.11 5.77 3.77
C LEU A 83 1.04 4.87 3.17
N THR A 84 1.31 3.57 3.00
CA THR A 84 0.37 2.65 2.36
C THR A 84 -0.90 2.45 3.19
N PHE A 85 -0.76 2.04 4.45
CA PHE A 85 -1.91 1.77 5.31
C PHE A 85 -2.47 3.05 5.92
N GLY A 86 -1.61 3.92 6.44
CA GLY A 86 -2.03 5.18 7.05
C GLY A 86 -2.67 6.12 6.04
N GLY A 87 -2.08 6.27 4.85
CA GLY A 87 -2.67 7.08 3.76
C GLY A 87 -4.04 6.57 3.33
N THR A 88 -4.18 5.24 3.16
CA THR A 88 -5.47 4.63 2.82
C THR A 88 -6.51 4.85 3.92
N ILE A 89 -6.16 4.62 5.20
CA ILE A 89 -7.07 4.82 6.33
C ILE A 89 -7.49 6.29 6.44
N ILE A 90 -6.55 7.22 6.30
CA ILE A 90 -6.83 8.66 6.32
C ILE A 90 -7.79 9.03 5.19
N ALA A 91 -7.56 8.55 3.96
CA ALA A 91 -8.45 8.80 2.84
C ALA A 91 -9.88 8.28 3.10
N LEU A 92 -10.00 7.06 3.66
CA LEU A 92 -11.30 6.48 4.04
C LEU A 92 -12.01 7.25 5.14
N ILE A 93 -11.28 7.75 6.14
CA ILE A 93 -11.84 8.57 7.22
C ILE A 93 -12.31 9.91 6.65
N LEU A 94 -11.48 10.56 5.83
CA LEU A 94 -11.81 11.84 5.20
C LEU A 94 -13.04 11.73 4.29
N SER A 95 -13.21 10.61 3.57
CA SER A 95 -14.36 10.43 2.69
C SER A 95 -15.70 10.39 3.45
N GLN A 96 -15.71 10.01 4.73
CA GLN A 96 -16.93 10.01 5.56
C GLN A 96 -17.44 11.42 5.89
N PHE A 97 -16.63 12.46 5.67
CA PHE A 97 -17.03 13.84 5.93
C PHE A 97 -17.70 14.53 4.74
N TYR A 98 -17.86 13.85 3.61
CA TYR A 98 -18.61 14.39 2.48
C TYR A 98 -20.04 14.75 2.87
N ARG A 99 -20.50 15.92 2.42
CA ARG A 99 -21.85 16.43 2.71
C ARG A 99 -22.72 16.36 1.45
N GLU A 100 -23.94 15.87 1.57
CA GLU A 100 -24.86 15.77 0.41
C GLU A 100 -25.48 17.11 -0.01
N ASN A 101 -25.42 18.14 0.84
CA ASN A 101 -26.03 19.42 0.56
C ASN A 101 -25.25 20.19 -0.53
N ILE A 102 -25.96 20.59 -1.60
CA ILE A 102 -25.40 21.37 -2.72
C ILE A 102 -24.74 22.69 -2.30
N MET A 103 -25.16 23.29 -1.18
CA MET A 103 -24.56 24.53 -0.67
C MET A 103 -23.18 24.32 -0.03
N GLU A 104 -22.80 23.07 0.25
CA GLU A 104 -21.50 22.69 0.83
C GLU A 104 -20.45 22.40 -0.26
N PHE A 105 -20.68 22.90 -1.49
CA PHE A 105 -19.80 22.65 -2.64
C PHE A 105 -18.34 23.01 -2.35
N GLU A 106 -18.08 24.18 -1.78
CA GLU A 106 -16.71 24.62 -1.48
C GLU A 106 -16.03 23.72 -0.44
N PHE A 107 -16.77 23.30 0.59
CA PHE A 107 -16.27 22.38 1.61
C PHE A 107 -15.91 21.02 1.01
N ASN A 108 -16.83 20.43 0.23
CA ASN A 108 -16.62 19.16 -0.45
C ASN A 108 -15.47 19.24 -1.46
N ASN A 109 -15.30 20.36 -2.17
CA ASN A 109 -14.20 20.56 -3.10
C ASN A 109 -12.84 20.61 -2.38
N GLY A 110 -12.77 21.33 -1.25
CA GLY A 110 -11.58 21.34 -0.39
C GLY A 110 -11.25 19.94 0.17
N LEU A 111 -12.27 19.21 0.62
CA LEU A 111 -12.13 17.83 1.10
C LEU A 111 -11.64 16.89 -0.01
N SER A 112 -12.21 16.99 -1.21
CA SER A 112 -11.80 16.25 -2.41
C SER A 112 -10.32 16.46 -2.74
N LEU A 113 -9.87 17.72 -2.69
CA LEU A 113 -8.48 18.09 -2.93
C LEU A 113 -7.55 17.45 -1.89
N ILE A 114 -7.92 17.49 -0.60
CA ILE A 114 -7.11 16.87 0.46
C ILE A 114 -7.05 15.35 0.28
N ILE A 115 -8.17 14.69 0.02
CA ILE A 115 -8.22 13.24 -0.24
C ILE A 115 -7.34 12.89 -1.45
N SER A 116 -7.44 13.67 -2.54
CA SER A 116 -6.64 13.48 -3.74
C SER A 116 -5.14 13.61 -3.47
N LEU A 117 -4.72 14.58 -2.65
CA LEU A 117 -3.32 14.73 -2.24
C LEU A 117 -2.85 13.56 -1.37
N VAL A 118 -3.67 13.08 -0.44
CA VAL A 118 -3.35 11.90 0.39
C VAL A 118 -3.18 10.66 -0.48
N ILE A 119 -4.08 10.43 -1.45
CA ILE A 119 -3.98 9.32 -2.41
C ILE A 119 -2.71 9.46 -3.25
N LEU A 120 -2.41 10.66 -3.77
CA LEU A 120 -1.21 10.91 -4.56
C LEU A 120 0.07 10.61 -3.76
N ILE A 121 0.16 11.08 -2.52
CA ILE A 121 1.29 10.79 -1.64
C ILE A 121 1.40 9.29 -1.35
N THR A 122 0.27 8.60 -1.18
CA THR A 122 0.22 7.14 -0.97
C THR A 122 0.76 6.39 -2.18
N ILE A 123 0.40 6.81 -3.40
CA ILE A 123 0.90 6.25 -4.66
C ILE A 123 2.40 6.52 -4.82
N LEU A 124 2.85 7.76 -4.59
CA LEU A 124 4.28 8.10 -4.65
C LEU A 124 5.10 7.34 -3.60
N GLY A 125 4.51 7.09 -2.43
CA GLY A 125 5.09 6.28 -1.36
C GLY A 125 5.42 4.84 -1.77
N GLN A 126 4.77 4.30 -2.80
CA GLN A 126 5.04 2.96 -3.32
C GLN A 126 6.45 2.84 -3.92
N ILE A 127 7.09 3.96 -4.33
CA ILE A 127 8.49 3.98 -4.81
C ILE A 127 9.47 3.56 -3.71
N ILE A 128 9.10 3.70 -2.42
CA ILE A 128 9.94 3.28 -1.30
C ILE A 128 10.13 1.76 -1.29
N PHE A 129 9.13 0.99 -1.75
CA PHE A 129 9.22 -0.46 -1.83
C PHE A 129 10.41 -0.96 -2.66
N PRO A 130 10.50 -0.66 -3.99
CA PRO A 130 11.60 -1.14 -4.80
C PRO A 130 12.95 -0.58 -4.34
N ILE A 131 13.02 0.66 -3.86
CA ILE A 131 14.25 1.22 -3.27
C ILE A 131 14.74 0.36 -2.11
N ASN A 132 13.84 -0.03 -1.20
CA ASN A 132 14.23 -0.82 -0.04
C ASN A 132 14.58 -2.27 -0.40
N ILE A 133 13.93 -2.83 -1.43
CA ILE A 133 14.30 -4.14 -1.98
C ILE A 133 15.73 -4.10 -2.56
N ILE A 134 16.04 -3.11 -3.40
CA ILE A 134 17.38 -2.92 -3.97
C ILE A 134 18.41 -2.76 -2.84
N TYR A 135 18.13 -1.89 -1.86
CA TYR A 135 18.98 -1.73 -0.68
C TYR A 135 19.22 -3.07 0.05
N GLY A 136 18.18 -3.88 0.24
CA GLY A 136 18.28 -5.17 0.91
C GLY A 136 19.08 -6.22 0.13
N ILE A 137 19.06 -6.17 -1.20
CA ILE A 137 19.88 -7.03 -2.06
C ILE A 137 21.35 -6.64 -1.98
N LEU A 138 21.66 -5.34 -1.99
CA LEU A 138 23.03 -4.83 -1.95
C LEU A 138 23.69 -5.05 -0.57
N ASN A 139 22.93 -4.99 0.52
CA ASN A 139 23.43 -5.15 1.89
C ASN A 139 23.22 -6.56 2.46
N LYS A 140 23.49 -7.59 1.66
CA LYS A 140 23.44 -8.98 2.14
C LYS A 140 24.56 -9.26 3.14
N LYS A 141 24.23 -9.88 4.27
CA LYS A 141 25.24 -10.36 5.21
C LYS A 141 25.93 -11.59 4.62
N LYS A 142 27.26 -11.69 4.76
CA LYS A 142 28.00 -12.90 4.38
C LYS A 142 27.44 -14.10 5.17
N PRO A 143 27.28 -15.27 4.53
CA PRO A 143 26.86 -16.48 5.24
C PRO A 143 27.90 -16.83 6.31
N LEU A 144 27.42 -17.16 7.52
CA LEU A 144 28.26 -17.48 8.69
C LEU A 144 29.30 -18.60 8.43
N ASN A 145 29.07 -19.46 7.43
CA ASN A 145 29.95 -20.59 7.09
C ASN A 145 31.27 -20.22 6.41
N SER A 146 31.61 -18.93 6.24
CA SER A 146 32.86 -18.50 5.59
C SER A 146 33.95 -18.03 6.56
N ILE A 147 33.76 -18.18 7.87
CA ILE A 147 34.69 -17.65 8.88
C ILE A 147 35.55 -18.77 9.53
N ASP A 148 35.16 -20.05 9.39
CA ASP A 148 35.84 -21.17 10.06
C ASP A 148 36.97 -21.81 9.23
N ASN A 149 37.42 -21.19 8.13
CA ASN A 149 38.46 -21.73 7.23
C ASN A 149 39.70 -20.83 7.09
N ASN A 150 40.22 -20.26 8.18
CA ASN A 150 41.55 -19.62 8.19
C ASN A 150 42.27 -19.85 9.52
#